data_AF-A0A357FW74-F1
#
_entry.id   AF-A0A357FW74-F1
#
_cell.length_a   1.000
_cell.length_b   1.000
_cell.length_c   1.000
_cell.angle_alpha   90.00
_cell.angle_beta   90.00
_cell.angle_gamma   90.00
#
_symmetry.space_group_name_H-M   'P 1'
#
loop_
_entity.id
_entity.type
_entity.pdbx_description
1 polymer ?
#
loop_
_entity_poly.entity_id
_entity_poly.type
_entity_poly.pdbx_seq_one_letter_code
_entity_poly.pdbx_strand_id
1 'polypeptide(L)'
;LRHYPGSPLLAARMLRPQDRMIANELHPEDMLALKQNMAGFANVRVTEMDAFEVIRANIPPQERRGIVLIDPPYEIENNEHEIVAAQMQQWKKRWANGIYVLWYPIKGSLPVRDTLVEAATALGLPRTWLCEYRGANLPPLPGSDRGDRARMNAAGLIVFNAPYQVPERVEAALMEFAPVLGGGAETRWLVPDKSYQQG
;
A
#
# COMPACT_ATOMS: atom_id res chain seq x y z
N LEU A 1 -8.09 -19.15 -14.00
CA LEU A 1 -7.05 -18.85 -12.97
C LEU A 1 -7.49 -19.53 -11.66
N ARG A 2 -6.66 -20.36 -11.01
CA ARG A 2 -7.05 -21.08 -9.77
C ARG A 2 -6.46 -20.47 -8.49
N HIS A 3 -5.33 -19.77 -8.60
CA HIS A 3 -4.67 -19.10 -7.49
C HIS A 3 -4.14 -17.74 -7.96
N TYR A 4 -4.25 -16.73 -7.11
CA TYR A 4 -3.66 -15.41 -7.31
C TYR A 4 -2.70 -15.13 -6.15
N PRO A 5 -1.41 -14.87 -6.42
CA PRO A 5 -0.43 -14.66 -5.34
C PRO A 5 -0.69 -13.33 -4.63
N GLY A 6 -0.81 -13.37 -3.31
CA GLY A 6 -0.83 -12.16 -2.48
C GLY A 6 0.51 -11.43 -2.48
N SER A 7 0.50 -10.19 -1.97
CA SER A 7 1.70 -9.34 -1.88
C SER A 7 2.89 -10.00 -1.13
N PRO A 8 2.71 -10.81 -0.07
CA PRO A 8 3.86 -11.43 0.61
C PRO A 8 4.60 -12.42 -0.29
N LEU A 9 3.87 -13.19 -1.11
CA LEU A 9 4.47 -14.19 -1.99
C LEU A 9 5.17 -13.56 -3.19
N LEU A 10 4.61 -12.48 -3.73
CA LEU A 10 5.27 -11.69 -4.78
C LEU A 10 6.57 -11.08 -4.24
N ALA A 11 6.51 -10.43 -3.08
CA ALA A 11 7.68 -9.82 -2.45
C ALA A 11 8.76 -10.85 -2.14
N ALA A 12 8.42 -11.97 -1.48
CA ALA A 12 9.36 -13.04 -1.12
C ALA A 12 10.14 -13.59 -2.33
N ARG A 13 9.47 -13.74 -3.48
CA ARG A 13 10.10 -14.22 -4.73
C ARG A 13 11.04 -13.19 -5.37
N MET A 14 10.89 -11.91 -5.06
CA MET A 14 11.72 -10.83 -5.60
C MET A 14 12.90 -10.48 -4.70
N LEU A 15 12.95 -10.99 -3.46
CA LEU A 15 14.06 -10.77 -2.54
C LEU A 15 15.35 -11.41 -3.06
N ARG A 16 16.47 -10.73 -2.86
CA ARG A 16 17.80 -11.30 -3.06
C ARG A 16 18.24 -12.05 -1.78
N PRO A 17 19.27 -12.91 -1.84
CA PRO A 17 19.71 -13.69 -0.67
C PRO A 17 20.06 -12.88 0.58
N GLN A 18 20.51 -11.63 0.41
CA GLN A 18 20.86 -10.72 1.51
C GLN A 18 19.68 -9.91 2.06
N ASP A 19 18.56 -9.84 1.33
CA ASP A 19 17.40 -9.07 1.74
C ASP A 19 16.60 -9.86 2.79
N ARG A 20 15.91 -9.16 3.68
CA ARG A 20 15.05 -9.75 4.73
C ARG A 20 13.64 -9.18 4.62
N MET A 21 12.65 -9.99 4.97
CA MET A 21 11.25 -9.56 5.00
C MET A 21 10.57 -9.98 6.28
N ILE A 22 9.67 -9.12 6.77
CA ILE A 22 8.71 -9.44 7.80
C ILE A 22 7.34 -9.42 7.12
N ALA A 23 6.63 -10.54 7.14
CA ALA A 23 5.23 -10.63 6.73
C ALA A 23 4.37 -10.73 7.99
N ASN A 24 3.43 -9.81 8.16
CA ASN A 24 2.60 -9.73 9.35
C ASN A 24 1.12 -9.88 8.99
N GLU A 25 0.41 -10.71 9.75
CA GLU A 25 -1.04 -10.89 9.64
C GLU A 25 -1.62 -11.08 11.05
N LEU A 26 -2.65 -10.32 11.40
CA LEU A 26 -3.30 -10.40 12.72
C LEU A 26 -4.42 -11.44 12.73
N HIS A 27 -5.06 -11.71 11.59
CA HIS A 27 -6.16 -12.65 11.50
C HIS A 27 -5.66 -14.11 11.60
N PRO A 28 -6.10 -14.90 12.61
CA PRO A 28 -5.52 -16.22 12.88
C PRO A 28 -5.62 -17.22 11.71
N GLU A 29 -6.70 -17.16 10.93
CA GLU A 29 -6.91 -18.08 9.81
C GLU A 29 -5.97 -17.77 8.63
N ASP A 30 -5.88 -16.49 8.26
CA ASP A 30 -4.99 -16.03 7.17
C ASP A 30 -3.52 -16.19 7.55
N MET A 31 -3.22 -16.04 8.83
CA MET A 31 -1.89 -16.23 9.38
C MET A 31 -1.37 -17.68 9.18
N LEU A 32 -2.23 -18.70 9.30
CA LEU A 32 -1.84 -20.08 9.00
C LEU A 32 -1.47 -20.25 7.51
N ALA A 33 -2.28 -19.69 6.61
CA ALA A 33 -2.00 -19.71 5.18
C ALA A 33 -0.71 -18.94 4.84
N LEU A 34 -0.48 -17.80 5.49
CA LEU A 34 0.73 -17.00 5.34
C LEU A 34 1.98 -17.80 5.77
N LYS A 35 1.94 -18.44 6.95
CA LYS A 35 3.02 -19.34 7.43
C LYS A 35 3.35 -20.41 6.40
N GLN A 36 2.34 -21.10 5.87
CA GLN A 36 2.53 -22.17 4.89
C GLN A 36 3.15 -21.63 3.59
N ASN A 37 2.63 -20.51 3.07
CA ASN A 37 3.15 -19.90 1.85
C ASN A 37 4.59 -19.42 1.99
N MET A 38 5.00 -18.98 3.18
CA MET A 38 6.34 -18.45 3.45
C MET A 38 7.36 -19.51 3.89
N ALA A 39 6.94 -20.75 4.17
CA ALA A 39 7.82 -21.80 4.72
C ALA A 39 9.07 -22.10 3.87
N GLY A 40 9.01 -21.84 2.56
CA GLY A 40 10.13 -22.03 1.63
C GLY A 40 11.16 -20.89 1.59
N PHE A 41 10.93 -19.78 2.29
CA PHE A 41 11.77 -18.57 2.22
C PHE A 41 12.50 -18.32 3.54
N ALA A 42 13.76 -18.73 3.62
CA ALA A 42 14.56 -18.66 4.85
C ALA A 42 14.81 -17.23 5.37
N ASN A 43 14.71 -16.22 4.49
CA ASN A 43 14.90 -14.81 4.81
C ASN A 43 13.58 -14.08 5.14
N VAL A 44 12.48 -14.81 5.30
CA VAL A 44 11.16 -14.27 5.64
C VAL A 44 10.78 -14.68 7.06
N ARG A 45 10.48 -13.70 7.90
CA ARG A 45 9.88 -13.91 9.22
C ARG A 45 8.39 -13.62 9.13
N VAL A 46 7.57 -14.55 9.62
CA VAL A 46 6.13 -14.33 9.75
C VAL A 46 5.79 -13.94 11.20
N THR A 47 4.97 -12.91 11.37
CA THR A 47 4.52 -12.42 12.68
C THR A 47 3.00 -12.32 12.73
N GLU A 48 2.45 -12.50 13.94
CA GLU A 48 1.03 -12.37 14.25
C GLU A 48 0.89 -11.32 15.34
N MET A 49 0.93 -10.05 14.93
CA MET A 49 0.99 -8.89 15.83
C MET A 49 0.24 -7.70 15.22
N ASP A 50 -0.04 -6.69 16.03
CA ASP A 50 -0.52 -5.41 15.51
C ASP A 50 0.48 -4.82 14.50
N ALA A 51 -0.02 -4.42 13.32
CA ALA A 51 0.83 -3.98 12.23
C ALA A 51 1.63 -2.71 12.58
N PHE A 52 1.05 -1.78 13.35
CA PHE A 52 1.72 -0.54 13.73
C PHE A 52 2.82 -0.79 14.78
N GLU A 53 2.61 -1.75 15.68
CA GLU A 53 3.66 -2.23 16.59
C GLU A 53 4.82 -2.87 15.83
N VAL A 54 4.53 -3.74 14.85
CA VAL A 54 5.56 -4.37 14.01
C VAL A 54 6.34 -3.32 13.24
N ILE A 55 5.68 -2.37 12.59
CA ILE A 55 6.37 -1.29 11.88
C ILE A 55 7.27 -0.52 12.86
N ARG A 56 6.72 -0.08 13.99
CA ARG A 56 7.44 0.72 15.00
C ARG A 56 8.66 0.02 15.57
N ALA A 57 8.59 -1.30 15.76
CA ALA A 57 9.69 -2.11 16.29
C ALA A 57 10.80 -2.34 15.26
N ASN A 58 10.50 -2.25 13.96
CA ASN A 58 11.43 -2.63 12.89
C ASN A 58 11.92 -1.46 12.02
N ILE A 59 11.47 -0.23 12.26
CA ILE A 59 12.01 0.98 11.60
C ILE A 59 12.81 1.86 12.58
N PRO A 60 13.98 2.41 12.16
CA PRO A 60 14.68 2.09 10.91
C PRO A 60 15.27 0.67 10.94
N PRO A 61 15.29 -0.05 9.80
CA PRO A 61 15.94 -1.35 9.72
C PRO A 61 17.47 -1.22 9.85
N GLN A 62 18.15 -2.30 10.23
CA GLN A 62 19.62 -2.31 10.38
C GLN A 62 20.33 -1.95 9.06
N GLU A 63 19.76 -2.38 7.95
CA GLU A 63 20.22 -2.13 6.58
C GLU A 63 20.04 -0.67 6.15
N ARG A 64 19.28 0.13 6.91
CA ARG A 64 18.89 1.53 6.63
C ARG A 64 18.22 1.73 5.26
N ARG A 65 17.73 0.64 4.68
CA ARG A 65 17.13 0.52 3.34
C ARG A 65 15.97 -0.47 3.46
N GLY A 66 14.89 -0.21 2.75
CA GLY A 66 13.77 -1.14 2.70
C GLY A 66 12.50 -0.46 2.21
N ILE A 67 11.46 -1.26 2.13
CA ILE A 67 10.12 -0.87 1.74
C ILE A 67 9.13 -1.39 2.80
N VAL A 68 8.16 -0.57 3.16
CA VAL A 68 7.04 -0.97 4.03
C VAL A 68 5.77 -0.85 3.20
N LEU A 69 5.12 -1.98 2.94
CA LEU A 69 3.79 -2.02 2.35
C LEU A 69 2.76 -2.02 3.48
N ILE A 70 1.85 -1.07 3.47
CA ILE A 70 0.72 -0.95 4.41
C ILE A 70 -0.56 -1.11 3.60
N ASP A 71 -1.31 -2.16 3.89
CA ASP A 71 -2.54 -2.55 3.18
C ASP A 71 -3.62 -2.95 4.21
N PRO A 72 -4.22 -1.97 4.91
CA PRO A 72 -5.20 -2.26 5.94
C PRO A 72 -6.60 -2.53 5.35
N PRO A 73 -7.49 -3.24 6.08
CA PRO A 73 -8.84 -3.53 5.62
C PRO A 73 -9.77 -2.30 5.55
N TYR A 74 -9.46 -1.23 6.30
CA TYR A 74 -10.25 0.00 6.44
C TYR A 74 -11.66 -0.24 6.99
N GLU A 75 -11.73 -0.86 8.16
CA GLU A 75 -13.00 -1.09 8.86
C GLU A 75 -13.58 0.22 9.42
N ILE A 76 -14.89 0.43 9.19
CA ILE A 76 -15.61 1.64 9.62
C ILE A 76 -15.60 1.79 11.15
N GLU A 77 -15.76 0.67 11.86
CA GLU A 77 -15.98 0.64 13.31
C GLU A 77 -14.78 1.17 14.11
N ASN A 78 -13.59 1.15 13.51
CA ASN A 78 -12.32 1.45 14.19
C ASN A 78 -11.67 2.77 13.74
N ASN A 79 -12.30 3.53 12.84
CA ASN A 79 -11.71 4.74 12.23
C ASN A 79 -10.26 4.51 11.77
N GLU A 80 -9.99 3.35 11.18
CA GLU A 80 -8.63 2.87 10.94
C GLU A 80 -7.80 3.83 10.06
N HIS A 81 -8.46 4.53 9.14
CA HIS A 81 -7.85 5.57 8.32
C HIS A 81 -7.28 6.75 9.11
N GLU A 82 -7.91 7.17 10.22
CA GLU A 82 -7.39 8.21 11.11
C GLU A 82 -6.15 7.72 11.87
N ILE A 83 -6.17 6.46 12.31
CA ILE A 83 -5.03 5.82 12.98
C ILE A 83 -3.84 5.77 12.01
N VAL A 84 -4.06 5.29 10.79
CA VAL A 84 -3.02 5.25 9.75
C VAL A 84 -2.45 6.66 9.49
N ALA A 85 -3.31 7.66 9.34
CA ALA A 85 -2.89 9.06 9.15
C ALA A 85 -2.01 9.55 10.31
N ALA A 86 -2.38 9.25 11.56
CA ALA A 86 -1.59 9.61 12.73
C ALA A 86 -0.21 8.91 12.78
N GLN A 87 -0.14 7.65 12.31
CA GLN A 87 1.11 6.88 12.31
C GLN A 87 2.13 7.39 11.28
N MET A 88 1.70 8.04 10.20
CA MET A 88 2.60 8.63 9.18
C MET A 88 3.64 9.57 9.80
N GLN A 89 3.26 10.35 10.82
CA GLN A 89 4.18 11.24 11.53
C GLN A 89 5.27 10.46 12.27
N GLN A 90 4.92 9.30 12.85
CA GLN A 90 5.88 8.42 13.52
C GLN A 90 6.84 7.77 12.52
N TRP A 91 6.33 7.37 11.35
CA TRP A 91 7.14 6.80 10.27
C TRP A 91 8.19 7.80 9.79
N LYS A 92 7.79 9.04 9.49
CA LYS A 92 8.72 10.13 9.15
C LYS A 92 9.74 10.37 10.26
N LYS A 93 9.29 10.49 11.51
CA LYS A 93 10.18 10.79 12.65
C LYS A 93 11.25 9.72 12.86
N ARG A 94 10.90 8.44 12.70
CA ARG A 94 11.80 7.30 12.95
C ARG A 94 12.68 6.99 11.75
N TRP A 95 12.11 7.03 10.54
CA TRP A 95 12.83 6.65 9.33
C TRP A 95 12.28 7.39 8.11
N ALA A 96 12.65 8.68 8.01
CA ALA A 96 12.23 9.59 6.94
C ALA A 96 12.65 9.16 5.53
N ASN A 97 13.71 8.36 5.40
CA ASN A 97 14.25 7.91 4.10
C ASN A 97 13.70 6.54 3.65
N GLY A 98 12.83 5.91 4.44
CA GLY A 98 12.18 4.65 4.07
C GLY A 98 11.18 4.84 2.94
N ILE A 99 11.01 3.82 2.09
CA ILE A 99 9.92 3.81 1.11
C ILE A 99 8.70 3.22 1.81
N TYR A 100 7.61 3.99 1.86
CA TYR A 100 6.34 3.51 2.39
C TYR A 100 5.33 3.51 1.26
N VAL A 101 4.65 2.37 1.06
CA VAL A 101 3.59 2.20 0.08
C VAL A 101 2.31 1.95 0.86
N LEU A 102 1.38 2.90 0.81
CA LEU A 102 0.10 2.81 1.50
C LEU A 102 -1.00 2.61 0.47
N TRP A 103 -1.66 1.46 0.51
CA TRP A 103 -2.87 1.20 -0.26
C TRP A 103 -4.10 1.73 0.46
N TYR A 104 -5.10 2.22 -0.27
CA TYR A 104 -6.39 2.60 0.28
C TYR A 104 -7.55 2.42 -0.70
N PRO A 105 -8.75 2.07 -0.22
CA PRO A 105 -9.96 2.03 -1.03
C PRO A 105 -10.55 3.43 -1.19
N ILE A 106 -11.18 3.67 -2.33
CA ILE A 106 -11.95 4.89 -2.60
C ILE A 106 -13.42 4.49 -2.69
N LYS A 107 -14.13 4.65 -1.58
CA LYS A 107 -15.55 4.32 -1.40
C LYS A 107 -16.29 5.59 -0.96
N GLY A 108 -17.52 5.79 -1.43
CA GLY A 108 -18.31 6.98 -1.05
C GLY A 108 -18.77 7.01 0.41
N SER A 109 -18.64 5.90 1.14
CA SER A 109 -19.13 5.75 2.52
C SER A 109 -18.16 6.25 3.59
N LEU A 110 -16.88 6.46 3.28
CA LEU A 110 -15.86 6.89 4.23
C LEU A 110 -14.89 7.90 3.61
N PRO A 111 -14.41 8.90 4.36
CA PRO A 111 -13.44 9.88 3.89
C PRO A 111 -11.99 9.35 3.85
N VAL A 112 -11.78 8.03 3.72
CA VAL A 112 -10.45 7.39 3.79
C VAL A 112 -9.44 8.08 2.88
N ARG A 113 -9.80 8.28 1.61
CA ARG A 113 -8.93 8.94 0.63
C ARG A 113 -8.50 10.32 1.10
N ASP A 114 -9.46 11.17 1.45
CA ASP A 114 -9.18 12.59 1.71
C ASP A 114 -8.36 12.74 2.99
N THR A 115 -8.70 12.01 4.06
CA THR A 115 -7.91 11.98 5.30
C THR A 115 -6.46 11.55 5.06
N LEU A 116 -6.23 10.49 4.28
CA LEU A 116 -4.88 9.99 4.03
C LEU A 116 -4.08 10.90 3.10
N VAL A 117 -4.72 11.46 2.07
CA VAL A 117 -4.08 12.38 1.12
C VAL A 117 -3.71 13.70 1.80
N GLU A 118 -4.58 14.25 2.64
CA GLU A 118 -4.32 15.45 3.44
C GLU A 118 -3.16 15.21 4.41
N ALA A 119 -3.19 14.10 5.15
CA ALA A 119 -2.12 13.74 6.08
C ALA A 119 -0.77 13.53 5.37
N ALA A 120 -0.76 12.83 4.23
CA ALA A 120 0.43 12.60 3.42
C ALA A 120 1.00 13.91 2.84
N THR A 121 0.13 14.83 2.40
CA THR A 121 0.53 16.14 1.88
C THR A 121 1.11 17.02 2.99
N ALA A 122 0.43 17.08 4.15
CA ALA A 122 0.86 17.84 5.33
C ALA A 122 2.18 17.32 5.91
N LEU A 123 2.48 16.03 5.72
CA LEU A 123 3.76 15.44 6.12
C LEU A 123 4.94 16.09 5.39
N GLY A 124 4.75 16.58 4.17
CA GLY A 124 5.78 17.30 3.42
C GLY A 124 7.04 16.48 3.14
N LEU A 125 6.94 15.14 3.10
CA LEU A 125 8.04 14.29 2.66
C LEU A 125 8.24 14.49 1.16
N PRO A 126 9.46 14.80 0.68
CA PRO A 126 9.70 14.96 -0.75
C PRO A 126 9.44 13.64 -1.47
N ARG A 127 9.16 13.73 -2.78
CA ARG A 127 8.88 12.57 -3.63
C ARG A 127 7.72 11.72 -3.10
N THR A 128 6.69 12.38 -2.57
CA THR A 128 5.43 11.71 -2.21
C THR A 128 4.52 11.71 -3.44
N TRP A 129 4.28 10.52 -3.97
CA TRP A 129 3.53 10.29 -5.20
C TRP A 129 2.22 9.55 -4.89
N LEU A 130 1.17 9.88 -5.64
CA LEU A 130 -0.14 9.25 -5.55
C LEU A 130 -0.52 8.67 -6.91
N CYS A 131 -1.13 7.50 -6.87
CA CYS A 131 -1.67 6.81 -8.03
C CYS A 131 -3.01 6.19 -7.66
N GLU A 132 -4.06 6.53 -8.41
CA GLU A 132 -5.42 6.07 -8.20
C GLU A 132 -5.95 5.42 -9.47
N TYR A 133 -6.64 4.29 -9.31
CA TYR A 133 -7.40 3.65 -10.35
C TYR A 133 -8.89 3.74 -10.00
N ARG A 134 -9.71 4.07 -11.00
CA ARG A 134 -11.16 4.23 -10.90
C ARG A 134 -11.83 3.37 -11.97
N GLY A 135 -12.41 2.24 -11.55
CA GLY A 135 -13.21 1.38 -12.40
C GLY A 135 -14.53 2.07 -12.73
N ALA A 136 -14.82 2.25 -14.02
CA ALA A 136 -16.06 2.87 -14.47
C ALA A 136 -17.20 1.85 -14.57
N ASN A 137 -16.90 0.55 -14.77
CA ASN A 137 -17.89 -0.50 -15.03
C ASN A 137 -17.43 -1.90 -14.55
N LEU A 138 -17.05 -2.07 -13.28
CA LEU A 138 -16.79 -3.43 -12.76
C LEU A 138 -18.12 -4.22 -12.66
N PRO A 139 -18.25 -5.37 -13.35
CA PRO A 139 -19.43 -6.22 -13.21
C PRO A 139 -19.54 -6.71 -11.74
N PRO A 140 -20.76 -6.96 -11.24
CA PRO A 140 -20.93 -7.47 -9.88
C PRO A 140 -20.14 -8.77 -9.70
N LEU A 141 -19.44 -8.88 -8.57
CA LEU A 141 -18.81 -10.14 -8.19
C LEU A 141 -19.89 -11.21 -8.03
N PRO A 142 -19.76 -12.40 -8.63
CA PRO A 142 -20.72 -13.47 -8.41
C PRO A 142 -20.80 -13.82 -6.92
N GLY A 143 -21.97 -13.66 -6.30
CA GLY A 143 -22.23 -14.04 -4.89
C GLY A 143 -22.16 -12.92 -3.85
N SER A 144 -22.05 -11.63 -4.24
CA SER A 144 -22.14 -10.52 -3.28
C SER A 144 -23.58 -10.00 -3.12
N ASP A 145 -24.29 -10.48 -2.09
CA ASP A 145 -25.62 -9.95 -1.68
C ASP A 145 -25.56 -8.62 -0.92
N ARG A 146 -24.36 -8.06 -0.71
CA ARG A 146 -24.20 -6.77 -0.04
C ARG A 146 -24.40 -5.64 -1.05
N GLY A 147 -25.56 -4.99 -0.93
CA GLY A 147 -26.07 -3.96 -1.82
C GLY A 147 -25.07 -2.87 -2.23
N ASP A 148 -25.37 -2.25 -3.36
CA ASP A 148 -24.58 -1.32 -4.19
C ASP A 148 -23.83 -0.17 -3.48
N ARG A 149 -24.01 0.03 -2.17
CA ARG A 149 -23.36 1.09 -1.38
C ARG A 149 -21.97 0.71 -0.86
N ALA A 150 -21.60 -0.57 -0.93
CA ALA A 150 -20.29 -1.08 -0.48
C ALA A 150 -19.31 -1.41 -1.63
N ARG A 151 -19.63 -1.03 -2.88
CA ARG A 151 -18.76 -1.32 -4.03
C ARG A 151 -17.47 -0.49 -3.96
N MET A 152 -16.33 -1.16 -4.01
CA MET A 152 -15.01 -0.54 -4.21
C MET A 152 -14.86 -0.24 -5.70
N ASN A 153 -15.27 0.95 -6.13
CA ASN A 153 -15.18 1.37 -7.52
C ASN A 153 -13.81 1.96 -7.86
N ALA A 154 -12.97 2.17 -6.85
CA ALA A 154 -11.67 2.78 -7.01
C ALA A 154 -10.75 2.43 -5.85
N ALA A 155 -9.44 2.48 -6.09
CA ALA A 155 -8.40 2.28 -5.10
C ALA A 155 -7.21 3.17 -5.42
N GLY A 156 -6.41 3.48 -4.41
CA GLY A 156 -5.23 4.31 -4.56
C GLY A 156 -4.03 3.75 -3.81
N LEU A 157 -2.87 4.25 -4.22
CA LEU A 157 -1.59 4.06 -3.57
C LEU A 157 -0.97 5.43 -3.31
N ILE A 158 -0.56 5.68 -2.07
CA ILE A 158 0.38 6.76 -1.73
C ILE A 158 1.75 6.11 -1.53
N VAL A 159 2.73 6.59 -2.28
CA VAL A 159 4.13 6.15 -2.20
C VAL A 159 4.99 7.30 -1.69
N PHE A 160 5.51 7.15 -0.48
CA PHE A 160 6.47 8.08 0.10
C PHE A 160 7.89 7.72 -0.36
N ASN A 161 8.70 8.74 -0.66
CA ASN A 161 10.04 8.57 -1.23
C ASN A 161 10.04 7.70 -2.50
N ALA A 162 9.10 7.95 -3.41
CA ALA A 162 8.92 7.16 -4.61
C ALA A 162 10.25 6.97 -5.38
N PRO A 163 10.66 5.71 -5.67
CA PRO A 163 11.90 5.45 -6.38
C PRO A 163 11.90 6.09 -7.77
N TYR A 164 13.09 6.43 -8.27
CA TYR A 164 13.23 6.99 -9.61
C TYR A 164 12.64 6.06 -10.68
N GLN A 165 11.97 6.62 -11.68
CA GLN A 165 11.27 5.94 -12.77
C GLN A 165 10.05 5.09 -12.37
N VAL A 166 9.78 4.87 -11.07
CA VAL A 166 8.61 4.08 -10.66
C VAL A 166 7.31 4.77 -11.04
N PRO A 167 7.09 6.07 -10.73
CA PRO A 167 5.91 6.81 -11.16
C PRO A 167 5.64 6.70 -12.67
N GLU A 168 6.66 6.96 -13.48
CA GLU A 168 6.56 6.99 -14.94
C GLU A 168 6.25 5.59 -15.52
N ARG A 169 6.87 4.54 -14.97
CA ARG A 169 6.60 3.16 -15.40
C ARG A 169 5.20 2.70 -15.01
N VAL A 170 4.74 3.06 -13.81
CA VAL A 170 3.40 2.70 -13.35
C VAL A 170 2.34 3.47 -14.13
N GLU A 171 2.57 4.76 -14.42
CA GLU A 171 1.69 5.56 -15.27
C GLU A 171 1.57 4.96 -16.67
N ALA A 172 2.69 4.62 -17.31
CA ALA A 172 2.68 3.97 -18.63
C ALA A 172 1.90 2.65 -18.61
N ALA A 173 2.11 1.81 -17.59
CA ALA A 173 1.38 0.56 -17.42
C ALA A 173 -0.14 0.80 -17.23
N LEU A 174 -0.52 1.82 -16.45
CA LEU A 174 -1.93 2.14 -16.21
C LEU A 174 -2.62 2.67 -17.46
N MET A 175 -1.92 3.42 -18.31
CA MET A 175 -2.48 3.86 -19.60
C MET A 175 -2.83 2.66 -20.50
N GLU A 176 -2.08 1.56 -20.40
CA GLU A 176 -2.35 0.32 -21.14
C GLU A 176 -3.46 -0.52 -20.47
N PHE A 177 -3.42 -0.67 -19.14
CA PHE A 177 -4.34 -1.57 -18.43
C PHE A 177 -5.69 -0.95 -18.10
N ALA A 178 -5.76 0.35 -17.81
CA ALA A 178 -7.01 0.98 -17.36
C ALA A 178 -8.15 0.83 -18.39
N PRO A 179 -7.93 1.00 -19.71
CA PRO A 179 -8.96 0.76 -20.73
C PRO A 179 -9.42 -0.71 -20.75
N VAL A 180 -8.48 -1.66 -20.65
CA VAL A 180 -8.79 -3.11 -20.64
C VAL A 180 -9.62 -3.49 -19.42
N LEU A 181 -9.34 -2.86 -18.27
CA LEU A 181 -10.06 -3.08 -17.02
C LEU A 181 -11.37 -2.27 -16.94
N GLY A 182 -11.71 -1.48 -17.96
CA GLY A 182 -12.95 -0.69 -18.00
C GLY A 182 -12.97 0.48 -17.02
N GLY A 183 -11.83 1.15 -16.82
CA GLY A 183 -11.68 2.28 -15.92
C GLY A 183 -10.68 3.32 -16.40
N GLY A 184 -10.38 4.27 -15.52
CA GLY A 184 -9.35 5.29 -15.71
C GLY A 184 -8.34 5.24 -14.57
N ALA A 185 -7.19 5.88 -14.78
CA ALA A 185 -6.19 6.08 -13.75
C ALA A 185 -5.80 7.56 -13.67
N GLU A 186 -5.47 8.00 -12.47
CA GLU A 186 -4.94 9.33 -12.19
C GLU A 186 -3.65 9.15 -11.39
N THR A 187 -2.59 9.85 -11.78
CA THR A 187 -1.36 9.90 -10.98
C THR A 187 -0.94 11.35 -10.79
N ARG A 188 -0.38 11.68 -9.63
CA ARG A 188 0.13 13.03 -9.35
C ARG A 188 1.14 13.02 -8.21
N TRP A 189 2.01 14.02 -8.21
CA TRP A 189 2.87 14.31 -7.07
C TRP A 189 2.08 15.08 -6.00
N LEU A 190 1.99 14.53 -4.80
CA LEU A 190 1.48 15.26 -3.63
C LEU A 190 2.55 16.23 -3.11
N VAL A 191 3.80 15.77 -3.10
CA VAL A 191 4.97 16.58 -2.75
C VAL A 191 6.09 16.23 -3.73
N PRO A 192 6.39 17.10 -4.72
CA PRO A 192 7.45 16.83 -5.69
C PRO A 192 8.83 16.94 -5.05
N ASP A 193 9.85 16.50 -5.77
CA ASP A 193 11.24 16.75 -5.40
C ASP A 193 11.63 18.19 -5.73
N LYS A 194 12.38 18.88 -4.87
CA LYS A 194 12.85 20.26 -5.13
C LYS A 194 13.80 20.33 -6.34
N SER A 195 14.41 19.20 -6.71
CA SER A 195 15.29 19.06 -7.87
C SER A 195 14.57 19.17 -9.23
N TYR A 196 13.24 19.03 -9.29
CA TYR A 196 12.46 19.17 -10.53
C TYR A 196 12.15 20.63 -10.91
N GLN A 197 12.46 21.61 -10.05
CA GLN A 197 12.17 23.03 -10.31
C GLN A 197 13.36 23.84 -10.85
N GLN A 198 14.49 23.19 -11.20
CA GLN A 198 15.69 23.88 -11.74
C GLN A 198 16.17 23.34 -13.10
N GLY A 199 15.28 22.74 -13.90
CA GLY A 199 15.59 22.30 -15.27
C GLY A 199 14.93 23.19 -16.31
#